data_AF-A0A077ZFX7-F1
#
_entry.id   AF-A0A077ZFX7-F1
#
_cell.length_a   1.000
_cell.length_b   1.000
_cell.length_c   1.000
_cell.angle_alpha   90.00
_cell.angle_beta   90.00
_cell.angle_gamma   90.00
#
_symmetry.space_group_name_H-M   'P 1'
#
loop_
_entity.id
_entity.type
_entity.pdbx_description
1 polymer ?
#
loop_
_entity_poly.entity_id
_entity_poly.type
_entity_poly.pdbx_seq_one_letter_code
_entity_poly.pdbx_strand_id
1 'polypeptide(L)'
;MNVANRARLVSTRNREKYIHDGHMFTFETYNHSRTIKFWRCDQRYFHDCKARLHTSVSTNEVVKEVNLHSHTGDAARIEVAAVLAAVKHRAEKTKETPALILNEAYRSLPVAVRGRMPDKSAIVKRIQRTRMAVRADSSQTVGGSPSVVVPQVDHADSEQDKQANEEPARKRKSLLELVDILCKKCSSSTA
;
A
#
# COMPACT_ATOMS: atom_id res chain seq x y z
N MET A 1 8.17 -10.96 -20.90
CA MET A 1 7.61 -11.86 -19.85
C MET A 1 6.17 -11.44 -19.59
N ASN A 2 5.19 -12.33 -19.75
CA ASN A 2 3.77 -12.02 -19.60
C ASN A 2 3.42 -11.64 -18.14
N VAL A 3 3.17 -10.35 -17.90
CA VAL A 3 2.91 -9.74 -16.57
C VAL A 3 1.42 -9.86 -16.16
N ALA A 4 0.64 -10.70 -16.84
CA ALA A 4 -0.82 -10.68 -16.79
C ALA A 4 -1.45 -11.31 -15.53
N ASN A 5 -0.67 -11.83 -14.58
CA ASN A 5 -1.21 -12.36 -13.32
C ASN A 5 -0.40 -11.93 -12.09
N ARG A 6 -0.04 -10.64 -12.00
CA ARG A 6 0.48 -10.09 -10.75
C ARG A 6 -0.69 -9.66 -9.88
N ALA A 7 -0.92 -10.39 -8.78
CA ALA A 7 -1.82 -9.98 -7.71
C ALA A 7 -1.65 -8.49 -7.42
N ARG A 8 -2.78 -7.77 -7.25
CA ARG A 8 -2.80 -6.32 -7.06
C ARG A 8 -1.79 -5.91 -5.99
N LEU A 9 -0.68 -5.33 -6.42
CA LEU A 9 0.37 -4.92 -5.51
C LEU A 9 -0.08 -3.70 -4.72
N VAL A 10 0.07 -3.79 -3.41
CA VAL A 10 -0.19 -2.67 -2.50
C VAL A 10 0.98 -2.50 -1.55
N SER A 11 1.25 -1.24 -1.19
CA SER A 11 2.21 -0.89 -0.15
C SER A 11 1.72 -1.34 1.23
N THR A 12 2.62 -1.27 2.22
CA THR A 12 2.28 -1.50 3.64
C THR A 12 1.17 -0.58 4.16
N ARG A 13 0.98 0.58 3.52
CA ARG A 13 -0.09 1.54 3.83
C ARG A 13 -1.30 1.42 2.90
N ASN A 14 -1.47 0.25 2.28
CA ASN A 14 -2.57 -0.06 1.36
C ASN A 14 -2.69 0.88 0.13
N ARG A 15 -1.61 1.58 -0.23
CA ARG A 15 -1.56 2.33 -1.50
C ARG A 15 -1.22 1.43 -2.67
N GLU A 16 -1.90 1.62 -3.78
CA GLU A 16 -1.68 0.91 -5.04
C GLU A 16 -0.21 1.04 -5.50
N LYS A 17 0.30 -0.03 -6.10
CA LYS A 17 1.62 -0.07 -6.74
C LYS A 17 1.51 -0.42 -8.21
N TYR A 18 2.44 0.12 -8.99
CA TYR A 18 2.62 -0.15 -10.41
C TYR A 18 4.03 -0.68 -10.64
N ILE A 19 4.19 -1.62 -11.58
CA ILE A 19 5.51 -2.14 -11.96
C ILE A 19 5.79 -1.69 -13.39
N HIS A 20 6.94 -1.08 -13.60
CA HIS A 20 7.40 -0.65 -14.91
C HIS A 20 8.92 -0.76 -14.96
N ASP A 21 9.44 -1.32 -16.06
CA ASP A 21 10.88 -1.44 -16.35
C ASP A 21 11.78 -1.97 -15.20
N GLY A 22 11.28 -2.96 -14.45
CA GLY A 22 12.05 -3.53 -13.32
C GLY A 22 12.04 -2.68 -12.05
N HIS A 23 11.24 -1.61 -11.99
CA HIS A 23 11.01 -0.80 -10.80
C HIS A 23 9.56 -0.86 -10.33
N MET A 24 9.34 -0.49 -9.06
CA MET A 24 8.02 -0.31 -8.49
C MET A 24 7.75 1.15 -8.22
N PHE A 25 6.51 1.54 -8.49
CA PHE A 25 5.98 2.86 -8.19
C PHE A 25 4.83 2.75 -7.22
N THR A 26 4.64 3.77 -6.37
CA THR A 26 3.49 3.89 -5.48
C THR A 26 2.60 5.02 -5.97
N PHE A 27 1.29 4.80 -5.96
CA PHE A 27 0.30 5.81 -6.32
C PHE A 27 0.44 7.04 -5.43
N GLU A 28 0.41 8.22 -6.07
CA GLU A 28 0.44 9.50 -5.40
C GLU A 28 -0.94 10.17 -5.45
N THR A 29 -1.41 10.51 -6.64
CA THR A 29 -2.66 11.25 -6.87
C THR A 29 -3.10 11.15 -8.32
N TYR A 30 -4.29 11.67 -8.62
CA TYR A 30 -4.80 11.84 -9.98
C TYR A 30 -4.47 13.23 -10.54
N ASN A 31 -4.52 13.39 -11.87
CA ASN A 31 -4.68 14.72 -12.46
C ASN A 31 -6.07 15.31 -12.13
N HIS A 32 -6.25 16.59 -12.44
CA HIS A 32 -7.49 17.31 -12.19
C HIS A 32 -8.72 16.59 -12.77
N SER A 33 -8.65 16.18 -14.04
CA SER A 33 -9.74 15.48 -14.75
C SER A 33 -9.89 14.00 -14.39
N ARG A 34 -9.07 13.45 -13.48
CA ARG A 34 -9.07 12.04 -13.06
C ARG A 34 -8.90 11.02 -14.20
N THR A 35 -8.25 11.42 -15.28
CA THR A 35 -7.92 10.57 -16.43
C THR A 35 -6.51 9.99 -16.36
N ILE A 36 -5.63 10.58 -15.55
CA ILE A 36 -4.23 10.17 -15.37
C ILE A 36 -3.93 9.89 -13.89
N LYS A 37 -3.23 8.78 -13.62
CA LYS A 37 -2.62 8.49 -12.31
C LYS A 37 -1.17 8.96 -12.32
N PHE A 38 -0.79 9.69 -11.27
CA PHE A 38 0.60 10.04 -10.99
C PHE A 38 1.20 9.06 -9.99
N TRP A 39 2.40 8.60 -10.31
CA TRP A 39 3.14 7.64 -9.50
C TRP A 39 4.54 8.14 -9.19
N ARG A 40 5.07 7.73 -8.03
CA ARG A 40 6.47 7.97 -7.64
C ARG A 40 7.18 6.67 -7.42
N CYS A 41 8.48 6.62 -7.70
CA CYS A 41 9.30 5.49 -7.32
C CYS A 41 9.09 5.11 -5.84
N ASP A 42 8.96 3.80 -5.57
CA ASP A 42 8.77 3.29 -4.21
C ASP A 42 10.06 3.33 -3.38
N GLN A 43 11.22 3.48 -4.03
CA GLN A 43 12.53 3.65 -3.40
C GLN A 43 13.02 5.10 -3.33
N ARG A 44 12.15 6.08 -3.59
CA ARG A 44 12.48 7.51 -3.57
C ARG A 44 13.23 7.99 -2.33
N TYR A 45 12.94 7.43 -1.16
CA TYR A 45 13.60 7.83 0.08
C TYR A 45 14.92 7.11 0.34
N PHE A 46 15.10 5.92 -0.25
CA PHE A 46 16.29 5.11 -0.02
C PHE A 46 17.41 5.48 -1.00
N HIS A 47 17.07 5.87 -2.23
CA HIS A 47 18.01 6.23 -3.28
C HIS A 47 17.96 7.72 -3.69
N ASP A 48 17.24 8.56 -2.92
CA ASP A 48 16.84 9.92 -3.35
C ASP A 48 16.25 9.95 -4.78
N CYS A 49 15.52 8.90 -5.14
CA CYS A 49 15.07 8.67 -6.51
C CYS A 49 13.91 9.59 -6.87
N LYS A 50 14.08 10.36 -7.96
CA LYS A 50 13.13 11.37 -8.45
C LYS A 50 12.28 10.89 -9.64
N ALA A 51 12.42 9.63 -10.03
CA ALA A 51 11.64 9.03 -11.12
C ALA A 51 10.13 9.05 -10.82
N ARG A 52 9.34 9.42 -11.83
CA ARG A 52 7.88 9.43 -11.80
C ARG A 52 7.32 8.79 -13.05
N LEU A 53 6.11 8.27 -12.91
CA LEU A 53 5.36 7.63 -13.98
C LEU A 53 3.97 8.25 -14.03
N HIS A 54 3.44 8.43 -15.22
CA HIS A 54 2.04 8.79 -15.45
C HIS A 54 1.38 7.64 -16.21
N THR A 55 0.23 7.18 -15.75
CA THR A 55 -0.54 6.15 -16.47
C THR A 55 -1.95 6.62 -16.75
N SER A 56 -2.52 6.15 -17.86
CA SER A 56 -3.95 6.32 -18.11
C SER A 56 -4.78 5.58 -17.06
N VAL A 57 -5.87 6.20 -16.60
CA VAL A 57 -6.83 5.54 -15.70
C VAL A 57 -7.66 4.49 -16.45
N SER A 58 -7.98 4.73 -17.72
CA SER A 58 -8.82 3.83 -18.52
C SER A 58 -8.07 2.60 -19.01
N THR A 59 -6.82 2.77 -19.48
CA THR A 59 -6.04 1.67 -20.08
C THR A 59 -4.98 1.10 -19.14
N ASN A 60 -4.64 1.80 -18.05
CA ASN A 60 -3.48 1.49 -17.18
C ASN A 60 -2.13 1.47 -17.90
N GLU A 61 -2.05 1.99 -19.12
CA GLU A 61 -0.81 2.10 -19.89
C GLU A 61 0.00 3.31 -19.44
N VAL A 62 1.32 3.21 -19.57
CA VAL A 62 2.25 4.31 -19.32
C VAL A 62 2.09 5.35 -20.43
N VAL A 63 1.72 6.58 -20.05
CA VAL A 63 1.61 7.71 -20.97
C VAL A 63 2.81 8.66 -20.91
N LYS A 64 3.55 8.65 -19.79
CA LYS A 64 4.74 9.49 -19.61
C LYS A 64 5.65 8.94 -18.52
N GLU A 65 6.94 8.98 -18.80
CA GLU A 65 8.02 8.82 -17.82
C GLU A 65 8.67 10.18 -17.53
N VAL A 66 8.99 10.45 -16.26
CA VAL A 66 9.59 11.72 -15.84
C VAL A 66 10.78 11.44 -14.93
N ASN A 67 11.94 11.93 -15.34
CA ASN A 67 13.25 11.67 -14.74
C ASN A 67 13.70 10.20 -14.84
N LEU A 68 15.02 9.99 -14.84
CA LEU A 68 15.63 8.68 -14.78
C LEU A 68 15.71 8.17 -13.33
N HIS A 69 15.79 6.85 -13.18
CA HIS A 69 16.09 6.22 -11.90
C HIS A 69 17.55 6.47 -11.51
N SER A 70 17.79 6.74 -10.22
CA SER A 70 19.14 6.80 -9.62
C SER A 70 19.64 5.42 -9.15
N HIS A 71 18.94 4.35 -9.55
CA HIS A 71 19.22 2.98 -9.13
C HIS A 71 18.76 1.98 -10.19
N THR A 72 19.38 0.80 -10.21
CA THR A 72 18.99 -0.29 -11.11
C THR A 72 17.64 -0.90 -10.70
N GLY A 73 16.99 -1.56 -11.65
CA GLY A 73 15.81 -2.38 -11.38
C GLY A 73 16.15 -3.58 -10.49
N ASP A 74 15.15 -4.08 -9.76
CA ASP A 74 15.29 -5.24 -8.87
C ASP A 74 14.14 -6.22 -9.11
N ALA A 75 14.38 -7.14 -10.04
CA ALA A 75 13.41 -8.18 -10.40
C ALA A 75 13.09 -9.11 -9.22
N ALA A 76 14.08 -9.45 -8.39
CA ALA A 76 13.87 -10.33 -7.24
C ALA A 76 12.93 -9.67 -6.22
N ARG A 77 13.12 -8.38 -5.93
CA ARG A 77 12.22 -7.62 -5.05
C ARG A 77 10.81 -7.52 -5.60
N ILE A 78 10.66 -7.34 -6.91
CA ILE A 78 9.33 -7.33 -7.55
C ILE A 78 8.64 -8.69 -7.38
N GLU A 79 9.36 -9.79 -7.61
CA GLU A 79 8.82 -11.14 -7.41
C GLU A 79 8.43 -11.41 -5.96
N VAL A 80 9.28 -11.05 -4.99
CA VAL A 80 8.94 -11.12 -3.56
C VAL A 80 7.66 -10.33 -3.27
N ALA A 81 7.53 -9.11 -3.81
CA ALA A 81 6.33 -8.29 -3.61
C ALA A 81 5.08 -8.95 -4.21
N ALA A 82 5.19 -9.53 -5.41
CA ALA A 82 4.10 -10.25 -6.09
C ALA A 82 3.62 -11.45 -5.28
N VAL A 83 4.55 -12.26 -4.77
CA VAL A 83 4.22 -13.43 -3.94
C VAL A 83 3.55 -13.00 -2.64
N LEU A 84 4.08 -11.96 -1.99
CA LEU A 84 3.48 -11.45 -0.76
C LEU A 84 2.10 -10.85 -0.98
N ALA A 85 1.83 -10.26 -2.14
CA ALA A 85 0.50 -9.80 -2.52
C ALA A 85 -0.45 -10.97 -2.81
N ALA A 86 0.02 -12.03 -3.47
CA ALA A 86 -0.77 -13.26 -3.69
C ALA A 86 -1.12 -13.95 -2.37
N VAL A 87 -0.17 -14.04 -1.43
CA VAL A 87 -0.41 -14.53 -0.06
C VAL A 87 -1.46 -13.70 0.65
N LYS A 88 -1.34 -12.36 0.58
CA LYS A 88 -2.33 -11.44 1.16
C LYS A 88 -3.72 -11.70 0.56
N HIS A 89 -3.81 -11.73 -0.77
CA HIS A 89 -5.07 -11.95 -1.47
C HIS A 89 -5.73 -13.29 -1.12
N ARG A 90 -4.96 -14.38 -1.11
CA ARG A 90 -5.45 -15.70 -0.70
C ARG A 90 -5.91 -15.71 0.76
N ALA A 91 -5.20 -15.01 1.65
CA ALA A 91 -5.61 -14.88 3.05
C ALA A 91 -6.92 -14.10 3.23
N GLU A 92 -7.22 -13.13 2.35
CA GLU A 92 -8.50 -12.41 2.32
C GLU A 92 -9.64 -13.30 1.84
N LYS A 93 -9.38 -14.14 0.83
CA LYS A 93 -10.43 -14.92 0.13
C LYS A 93 -10.68 -16.31 0.72
N THR A 94 -9.78 -16.84 1.55
CA THR A 94 -9.85 -18.24 2.00
C THR A 94 -9.67 -18.38 3.51
N LYS A 95 -10.17 -19.51 4.04
CA LYS A 95 -9.97 -19.95 5.43
C LYS A 95 -8.83 -20.98 5.59
N GLU A 96 -8.04 -21.21 4.53
CA GLU A 96 -6.91 -22.15 4.54
C GLU A 96 -5.93 -21.90 5.69
N THR A 97 -5.24 -22.93 6.17
CA THR A 97 -4.23 -22.73 7.21
C THR A 97 -3.05 -21.89 6.67
N PRO A 98 -2.37 -21.10 7.52
CA PRO A 98 -1.20 -20.35 7.07
C PRO A 98 -0.12 -21.23 6.44
N ALA A 99 0.03 -22.48 6.91
CA ALA A 99 0.95 -23.45 6.36
C ALA A 99 0.60 -23.82 4.90
N LEU A 100 -0.68 -24.03 4.57
CA LEU A 100 -1.12 -24.31 3.20
C LEU A 100 -0.87 -23.12 2.28
N ILE A 101 -1.24 -21.90 2.71
CA ILE A 101 -1.01 -20.68 1.94
C ILE A 101 0.49 -20.49 1.65
N LEU A 102 1.34 -20.73 2.66
CA LEU A 102 2.78 -20.64 2.52
C LEU A 102 3.35 -21.72 1.60
N ASN A 103 2.99 -22.98 1.79
CA ASN A 103 3.49 -24.07 0.96
C ASN A 103 3.20 -23.81 -0.53
N GLU A 104 1.98 -23.36 -0.82
CA GLU A 104 1.61 -23.03 -2.20
C GLU A 104 2.36 -21.80 -2.72
N ALA A 105 2.50 -20.76 -1.90
CA ALA A 105 3.29 -19.59 -2.29
C ALA A 105 4.77 -19.92 -2.57
N TYR A 106 5.35 -20.90 -1.88
CA TYR A 106 6.75 -21.31 -2.08
C TYR A 106 6.94 -22.33 -3.20
N ARG A 107 5.88 -23.05 -3.61
CA ARG A 107 5.95 -24.13 -4.60
C ARG A 107 6.48 -23.65 -5.96
N SER A 108 6.06 -22.47 -6.40
CA SER A 108 6.44 -21.89 -7.71
C SER A 108 7.58 -20.87 -7.63
N LEU A 109 8.18 -20.66 -6.45
CA LEU A 109 9.22 -19.63 -6.29
C LEU A 109 10.57 -20.07 -6.86
N PRO A 110 11.19 -19.27 -7.75
CA PRO A 110 12.59 -19.45 -8.14
C PRO A 110 13.50 -19.40 -6.92
N VAL A 111 14.57 -20.21 -6.93
CA VAL A 111 15.52 -20.31 -5.80
C VAL A 111 16.11 -18.94 -5.43
N ALA A 112 16.44 -18.11 -6.43
CA ALA A 112 16.96 -16.75 -6.23
C ALA A 112 16.00 -15.83 -5.45
N VAL A 113 14.69 -16.06 -5.55
CA VAL A 113 13.66 -15.28 -4.83
C VAL A 113 13.47 -15.80 -3.42
N ARG A 114 13.61 -17.12 -3.18
CA ARG A 114 13.43 -17.73 -1.85
C ARG A 114 14.35 -17.13 -0.79
N GLY A 115 15.62 -16.89 -1.14
CA GLY A 115 16.60 -16.27 -0.23
C GLY A 115 16.30 -14.80 0.11
N ARG A 116 15.38 -14.16 -0.63
CA ARG A 116 14.94 -12.77 -0.42
C ARG A 116 13.58 -12.69 0.31
N MET A 117 12.94 -13.83 0.57
CA MET A 117 11.63 -13.84 1.23
C MET A 117 11.76 -13.40 2.70
N PRO A 118 10.77 -12.67 3.24
CA PRO A 118 10.71 -12.43 4.67
C PRO A 118 10.63 -13.74 5.44
N ASP A 119 11.00 -13.68 6.72
CA ASP A 119 10.86 -14.82 7.62
C ASP A 119 9.42 -15.37 7.63
N LYS A 120 9.29 -16.69 7.72
CA LYS A 120 8.00 -17.40 7.67
C LYS A 120 7.05 -16.86 8.75
N SER A 121 7.55 -16.60 9.96
CA SER A 121 6.74 -16.05 11.06
C SER A 121 6.14 -14.68 10.71
N ALA A 122 6.89 -13.84 10.00
CA ALA A 122 6.44 -12.53 9.57
C ALA A 122 5.31 -12.63 8.53
N ILE A 123 5.39 -13.62 7.64
CA ILE A 123 4.34 -13.89 6.65
C ILE A 123 3.08 -14.44 7.35
N VAL A 124 3.22 -15.35 8.32
CA VAL A 124 2.07 -15.83 9.13
C VAL A 124 1.37 -14.67 9.84
N LYS A 125 2.13 -13.78 10.49
CA LYS A 125 1.58 -12.57 11.13
C LYS A 125 0.87 -11.65 10.12
N ARG A 126 1.28 -11.66 8.86
CA ARG A 126 0.60 -10.91 7.79
C ARG A 126 -0.75 -11.53 7.45
N ILE A 127 -0.80 -12.86 7.25
CA ILE A 127 -2.04 -13.61 7.01
C ILE A 127 -3.06 -13.35 8.13
N GLN A 128 -2.63 -13.43 9.38
CA GLN A 128 -3.48 -13.17 10.55
C GLN A 128 -4.05 -11.74 10.54
N ARG A 129 -3.20 -10.72 10.40
CA ARG A 129 -3.63 -9.31 10.35
C ARG A 129 -4.60 -9.04 9.21
N THR A 130 -4.33 -9.59 8.04
CA THR A 130 -5.22 -9.48 6.88
C THR A 130 -6.61 -10.04 7.19
N ARG A 131 -6.69 -11.22 7.78
CA ARG A 131 -7.98 -11.84 8.17
C ARG A 131 -8.72 -11.05 9.24
N MET A 132 -8.00 -10.49 10.21
CA MET A 132 -8.59 -9.62 11.23
C MET A 132 -9.19 -8.36 10.60
N ALA A 133 -8.49 -7.74 9.65
CA ALA A 133 -9.00 -6.57 8.93
C ALA A 133 -10.27 -6.88 8.15
N VAL A 134 -10.33 -8.00 7.42
CA VAL A 134 -11.53 -8.44 6.68
C VAL A 134 -12.73 -8.66 7.60
N ARG A 135 -12.50 -9.26 8.79
CA ARG A 135 -13.55 -9.45 9.80
C ARG A 135 -14.06 -8.11 10.35
N ALA A 136 -13.14 -7.20 10.67
CA ALA A 136 -13.49 -5.88 11.20
C ALA A 136 -14.27 -5.01 10.19
N ASP A 137 -13.97 -5.14 8.90
CA ASP A 137 -14.71 -4.47 7.82
C ASP A 137 -16.14 -5.02 7.70
N SER A 138 -16.29 -6.35 7.79
CA SER A 138 -17.60 -7.03 7.71
C SER A 138 -18.52 -6.71 8.90
N SER A 139 -17.95 -6.45 10.09
CA SER A 139 -18.74 -6.12 11.28
C SER A 139 -19.29 -4.68 11.28
N GLN A 140 -18.65 -3.75 10.56
CA GLN A 140 -19.11 -2.35 10.52
C GLN A 140 -20.32 -2.17 9.60
N THR A 141 -20.54 -3.06 8.63
CA THR A 141 -21.65 -2.96 7.68
C THR A 141 -23.02 -3.40 8.21
N VAL A 142 -23.14 -3.89 9.45
CA VAL A 142 -24.41 -4.40 10.02
C VAL A 142 -24.99 -3.48 11.12
N GLY A 143 -24.31 -2.39 11.46
CA GLY A 143 -24.84 -1.36 12.34
C GLY A 143 -25.65 -0.32 11.57
N GLY A 144 -26.88 -0.65 11.17
CA GLY A 144 -27.82 0.34 10.68
C GLY A 144 -28.01 1.41 11.75
N SER A 145 -27.58 2.65 11.49
CA SER A 145 -27.94 3.80 12.33
C SER A 145 -29.47 3.80 12.49
N PRO A 146 -30.01 3.99 13.70
CA PRO A 146 -31.40 4.38 13.82
C PRO A 146 -31.52 5.72 13.08
N SER A 147 -32.29 5.72 12.00
CA SER A 147 -32.69 6.92 11.30
C SER A 147 -33.42 7.81 12.31
N VAL A 148 -32.71 8.77 12.89
CA VAL A 148 -33.33 9.84 13.67
C VAL A 148 -34.06 10.70 12.65
N VAL A 149 -35.38 10.49 12.55
CA VAL A 149 -36.28 11.36 11.81
C VAL A 149 -36.30 12.69 12.55
N VAL A 150 -35.48 13.64 12.10
CA VAL A 150 -35.56 15.04 12.51
C VAL A 150 -36.75 15.65 11.75
N PRO A 151 -37.76 16.21 12.43
CA PRO A 151 -38.85 16.92 11.78
C PRO A 151 -38.29 18.11 10.99
N GLN A 152 -38.62 18.20 9.71
CA GLN A 152 -38.32 19.37 8.88
C GLN A 152 -39.05 20.58 9.47
N VAL A 153 -38.29 21.55 9.95
CA VAL A 153 -38.75 22.92 10.17
C VAL A 153 -38.19 23.78 9.05
N ASP A 154 -39.10 24.27 8.21
CA ASP A 154 -38.82 25.11 7.06
C ASP A 154 -38.35 26.49 7.53
N HIS A 155 -37.05 26.80 7.44
CA HIS A 155 -36.57 28.18 7.54
C HIS A 155 -35.66 28.51 6.35
N ALA A 156 -36.08 29.57 5.66
CA ALA A 156 -35.44 30.21 4.53
C ALA A 156 -34.17 30.98 4.94
N ASP A 157 -33.44 31.38 3.90
CA ASP A 157 -32.47 32.48 3.84
C ASP A 157 -30.97 32.18 4.06
N SER A 158 -30.27 32.28 2.92
CA SER A 158 -29.12 33.16 2.67
C SER A 158 -27.68 32.70 2.97
N GLU A 159 -26.95 32.67 1.85
CA GLU A 159 -25.51 32.88 1.62
C GLU A 159 -24.63 33.31 2.81
N GLN A 160 -23.52 32.59 3.03
CA GLN A 160 -22.14 33.06 2.79
C GLN A 160 -21.10 32.14 3.45
N ASP A 161 -20.11 31.78 2.62
CA ASP A 161 -18.67 31.73 2.90
C ASP A 161 -18.14 30.90 4.09
N LYS A 162 -17.43 29.79 3.80
CA LYS A 162 -16.46 29.19 4.74
C LYS A 162 -15.21 28.64 4.05
N GLN A 163 -14.12 29.34 4.31
CA GLN A 163 -12.71 28.96 4.14
C GLN A 163 -12.40 27.57 4.69
N ALA A 164 -11.54 26.82 4.02
CA ALA A 164 -10.93 25.60 4.54
C ALA A 164 -9.39 25.67 4.44
N ASN A 165 -8.82 26.27 5.48
CA ASN A 165 -7.66 25.84 6.26
C ASN A 165 -6.53 25.08 5.54
N GLU A 166 -5.38 25.74 5.38
CA GLU A 166 -4.09 25.12 5.06
C GLU A 166 -3.56 24.30 6.26
N GLU A 167 -3.42 22.98 6.10
CA GLU A 167 -2.76 22.12 7.08
C GLU A 167 -1.23 22.16 6.89
N PRO A 168 -0.42 22.45 7.93
CA PRO A 168 1.01 22.62 7.78
C PRO A 168 1.73 21.28 7.57
N ALA A 169 2.74 21.30 6.69
CA ALA A 169 3.54 20.15 6.32
C ALA A 169 4.22 19.47 7.54
N ARG A 170 3.72 18.28 7.91
CA ARG A 170 4.30 17.43 8.94
C ARG A 170 5.67 16.89 8.49
N LYS A 171 6.76 17.57 8.87
CA LYS A 171 8.14 17.11 8.63
C LYS A 171 8.32 15.69 9.15
N ARG A 172 8.73 14.77 8.28
CA ARG A 172 9.06 13.38 8.65
C ARG A 172 10.44 13.33 9.28
N LYS A 173 10.54 12.71 10.45
CA LYS A 173 11.80 12.39 11.09
C LYS A 173 12.65 11.48 10.20
N SER A 174 13.95 11.71 10.20
CA SER A 174 14.91 10.89 9.44
C SER A 174 14.94 9.45 9.98
N LEU A 175 15.49 8.51 9.20
CA LEU A 175 15.63 7.12 9.64
C LEU A 175 16.56 7.00 10.85
N LEU A 176 17.56 7.88 10.98
CA LEU A 176 18.43 7.98 12.16
C LEU A 176 17.63 8.40 13.39
N GLU A 177 16.77 9.42 13.27
CA GLU A 177 15.90 9.83 14.39
C GLU A 177 14.90 8.74 14.81
N LEU A 178 14.43 7.92 13.87
CA LEU A 178 13.55 6.79 14.18
C LEU A 178 14.31 5.66 14.89
N VAL A 179 15.56 5.40 14.52
CA VAL A 179 16.43 4.43 15.20
C VAL A 179 16.74 4.89 16.62
N ASP A 180 17.04 6.18 16.84
CA ASP A 180 17.25 6.72 18.19
C ASP A 180 16.01 6.61 19.09
N ILE A 181 14.82 6.85 18.53
CA ILE A 181 13.54 6.67 19.25
C ILE A 181 13.32 5.19 19.62
N LEU A 182 13.72 4.26 18.76
CA LEU A 182 13.62 2.82 19.03
C LEU A 182 14.65 2.35 20.06
N CYS A 183 15.89 2.84 20.00
CA CYS A 183 16.95 2.51 20.97
C CYS A 183 16.65 3.04 22.38
N LYS A 184 16.08 4.25 22.52
CA LYS A 184 15.68 4.78 23.84
C LYS A 184 14.55 4.00 24.50
N LYS A 185 13.64 3.39 23.72
CA LYS A 185 12.53 2.58 24.26
C LYS A 185 12.95 1.18 24.74
N CYS A 186 14.04 0.63 24.22
CA CYS A 186 14.56 -0.66 24.71
C CYS A 186 15.35 -0.53 26.04
N SER A 187 15.86 0.66 26.36
CA SER A 187 16.69 0.87 27.55
C SER A 187 15.90 1.19 28.82
N SER A 188 14.57 1.33 28.73
CA SER A 188 13.69 1.66 29.86
C SER A 188 12.82 0.49 30.32
N SER A 189 13.15 -0.75 29.94
CA SER A 189 12.40 -1.97 30.31
C SER A 189 13.26 -3.00 31.08
N THR A 190 14.30 -2.53 31.77
CA THR A 190 15.13 -3.30 32.71
C THR A 190 15.35 -2.47 33.97
N ALA A 191 14.30 -2.37 34.79
CA ALA A 191 14.31 -2.01 36.20
C ALA A 191 13.04 -2.56 36.84
#